data_AF-A0AAV6ZBN1-F1
#
_entry.id   AF-A0AAV6ZBN1-F1
#
_cell.length_a   1.000
_cell.length_b   1.000
_cell.length_c   1.000
_cell.angle_alpha   90.00
_cell.angle_beta   90.00
_cell.angle_gamma   90.00
#
_symmetry.space_group_name_H-M   'P 1'
#
loop_
_entity.id
_entity.type
_entity.pdbx_description
1 polymer ?
#
loop_
_entity_poly.entity_id
_entity_poly.type
_entity_poly.pdbx_seq_one_letter_code
_entity_poly.pdbx_strand_id
1 'polypeptide(L)'
;MNGLCTLQQLKPESEADSIKTLRLTLRDDQSPERTDTKVKPVGRAFALISSRPLRGSRPLNSELIKSKDGDEEIIKVYLKAKAEDKKNHEWNVSQLRNEVRQIQEARTSLTLLRKDLDVSKHEGHRSDKVDGVEMQNGDGQTGTLWSRTTAHEEEFPLDNGKNMRETAHKLYARLQETERRHQADRKMYEEKLNHWQQEAEQSNRARVQAQEMATERQKEVDELKRLMSNMEKEHQQLLQTVKDNEKELAKMKEQPDGPLQDRCQELEKTVSTLKEKIHHLDDMLKSQQRKVRQMIEQLQNSRTAMQEKDSLIQELREKVSWLQAENLELQDKLEHFLSSQPGQTSYQPKSYTRPNLHNFKRVYLPAGSGRPSPLIKLVET
;
A
#
# COMPACT_ATOMS: atom_id res chain seq x y z
N MET A 1 9.39 -8.22 24.00
CA MET A 1 8.39 -8.99 24.78
C MET A 1 8.26 -10.36 24.11
N ASN A 2 8.88 -11.39 24.67
CA ASN A 2 8.85 -12.74 24.07
C ASN A 2 7.56 -13.43 24.53
N GLY A 3 6.46 -13.21 23.80
CA GLY A 3 5.21 -13.92 24.02
C GLY A 3 5.39 -15.40 23.65
N LEU A 4 5.48 -16.26 24.66
CA LEU A 4 5.56 -17.72 24.47
C LEU A 4 4.14 -18.28 24.31
N CYS A 5 3.80 -18.76 23.10
CA CYS A 5 2.53 -19.42 22.83
C CYS A 5 2.58 -20.90 23.24
N THR A 6 1.48 -21.42 23.76
CA THR A 6 1.31 -22.86 24.07
C THR A 6 0.37 -23.52 23.07
N LEU A 7 0.73 -24.75 22.66
CA LEU A 7 0.01 -25.50 21.65
C LEU A 7 -0.77 -26.64 22.32
N GLN A 8 -2.10 -26.57 22.29
CA GLN A 8 -2.98 -27.55 22.92
C GLN A 8 -3.67 -28.39 21.84
N GLN A 9 -3.48 -29.71 21.90
CA GLN A 9 -4.19 -30.64 21.02
C GLN A 9 -5.60 -30.88 21.54
N LEU A 10 -6.61 -30.61 20.71
CA LEU A 10 -8.00 -30.93 21.02
C LEU A 10 -8.27 -32.38 20.62
N LYS A 11 -8.88 -33.16 21.52
CA LYS A 11 -9.19 -34.57 21.28
C LYS A 11 -10.41 -34.65 20.34
N PRO A 12 -10.36 -35.45 19.25
CA PRO A 12 -11.48 -35.56 18.33
C PRO A 12 -12.63 -36.34 18.98
N GLU A 13 -13.87 -35.89 18.74
CA GLU A 13 -15.10 -36.50 19.28
C GLU A 13 -15.67 -37.61 18.35
N SER A 14 -14.96 -38.00 17.30
CA SER A 14 -15.37 -39.07 16.40
C SER A 14 -14.15 -39.75 15.75
N GLU A 15 -14.11 -41.08 15.78
CA GLU A 15 -12.97 -41.93 15.39
C GLU A 15 -12.71 -42.01 13.86
N ALA A 16 -13.47 -41.31 13.03
CA ALA A 16 -13.37 -41.47 11.57
C ALA A 16 -12.39 -40.51 10.85
N ASP A 17 -11.95 -39.42 11.48
CA ASP A 17 -11.12 -38.42 10.79
C ASP A 17 -9.70 -38.33 11.36
N SER A 18 -8.71 -38.68 10.53
CA SER A 18 -7.27 -38.60 10.83
C SER A 18 -6.70 -37.17 10.95
N ILE A 19 -7.56 -36.19 11.22
CA ILE A 19 -7.24 -34.77 11.25
C ILE A 19 -7.03 -34.35 12.70
N LYS A 20 -5.81 -33.89 13.01
CA LYS A 20 -5.50 -33.34 14.34
C LYS A 20 -5.78 -31.85 14.34
N THR A 21 -6.73 -31.43 15.17
CA THR A 21 -7.04 -30.01 15.39
C THR A 21 -6.24 -29.48 16.56
N LEU A 22 -5.36 -28.51 16.30
CA LEU A 22 -4.52 -27.89 17.32
C LEU A 22 -4.99 -26.45 17.58
N ARG A 23 -5.11 -26.11 18.87
CA ARG A 23 -5.43 -24.76 19.34
C ARG A 23 -4.16 -24.10 19.85
N LEU A 24 -3.86 -22.92 19.32
CA LEU A 24 -2.78 -22.07 19.83
C LEU A 24 -3.37 -21.07 20.82
N THR A 25 -2.84 -21.03 22.05
CA THR A 25 -3.24 -20.05 23.06
C THR A 25 -2.04 -19.25 23.54
N LEU A 26 -2.24 -17.95 23.76
CA LEU A 26 -1.28 -17.10 24.45
C LEU A 26 -1.35 -17.42 25.95
N ARG A 27 -0.20 -17.45 26.63
CA ARG A 27 -0.09 -17.94 28.01
C ARG A 27 -0.77 -17.03 29.05
N ASP A 28 -1.06 -15.77 28.69
CA ASP A 28 -1.67 -14.78 29.60
C ASP A 28 -3.20 -14.89 29.75
N ASP A 29 -3.85 -15.86 29.08
CA ASP A 29 -5.31 -15.99 29.05
C ASP A 29 -5.88 -17.09 29.97
N GLN A 30 -5.13 -17.47 31.02
CA GLN A 30 -5.62 -18.42 32.03
C GLN A 30 -6.10 -17.70 33.30
N SER A 31 -7.28 -17.07 33.23
CA SER A 31 -8.05 -16.71 34.42
C SER A 31 -9.47 -17.30 34.32
N PRO A 32 -9.93 -18.12 35.29
CA PRO A 32 -11.24 -18.72 35.26
C PRO A 32 -12.23 -17.82 36.03
N GLU A 33 -12.59 -16.65 35.48
CA GLU A 33 -13.72 -15.89 36.01
C GLU A 33 -14.75 -15.63 34.91
N ARG A 34 -15.94 -16.20 35.15
CA ARG A 34 -17.14 -16.00 34.35
C ARG A 34 -17.61 -14.57 34.50
N THR A 35 -17.62 -13.82 33.40
CA THR A 35 -18.53 -12.68 33.23
C THR A 35 -19.13 -12.71 31.82
N ASP A 36 -20.45 -12.82 31.78
CA ASP A 36 -21.28 -12.73 30.58
C ASP A 36 -21.21 -11.34 29.94
N THR A 37 -20.26 -11.15 29.02
CA THR A 37 -20.35 -10.08 28.02
C THR A 37 -19.82 -10.59 26.69
N LYS A 38 -20.70 -10.58 25.66
CA LYS A 38 -20.39 -10.95 24.27
C LYS A 38 -19.38 -9.96 23.67
N VAL A 39 -18.10 -10.17 23.92
CA VAL A 39 -17.01 -9.60 23.11
C VAL A 39 -16.40 -10.75 22.31
N LYS A 40 -16.42 -10.66 20.98
CA LYS A 40 -15.77 -11.66 20.12
C LYS A 40 -14.26 -11.58 20.39
N PRO A 41 -13.61 -12.64 20.92
CA PRO A 41 -12.17 -12.62 21.09
C PRO A 41 -11.51 -12.58 19.71
N VAL A 42 -10.70 -11.55 19.48
CA VAL A 42 -9.85 -11.41 18.30
C VAL A 42 -8.84 -12.56 18.31
N GLY A 43 -8.80 -13.34 17.23
CA GLY A 43 -7.78 -14.37 17.01
C GLY A 43 -8.13 -15.77 17.49
N ARG A 44 -9.13 -16.42 16.87
CA ARG A 44 -9.25 -17.88 16.91
C ARG A 44 -8.46 -18.47 15.74
N ALA A 45 -7.20 -18.82 15.96
CA ALA A 45 -6.38 -19.53 14.98
C ALA A 45 -6.40 -21.04 15.29
N PHE A 46 -6.98 -21.82 14.39
CA PHE A 46 -6.93 -23.28 14.43
C PHE A 46 -6.01 -23.76 13.31
N ALA A 47 -5.07 -24.64 13.64
CA ALA A 47 -4.24 -25.30 12.65
C ALA A 47 -4.76 -26.74 12.46
N LEU A 48 -5.16 -27.06 11.23
CA LEU A 48 -5.52 -28.42 10.84
C LEU A 48 -4.27 -29.08 10.25
N ILE A 49 -3.75 -30.09 10.95
CA ILE A 49 -2.61 -30.87 10.47
C ILE A 49 -3.14 -32.25 10.05
N SER A 50 -3.22 -32.46 8.74
CA SER A 50 -3.53 -33.78 8.16
C SER A 50 -2.26 -34.62 8.10
N SER A 51 -2.31 -35.84 8.65
CA SER A 51 -1.13 -36.70 8.81
C SER A 51 -0.85 -37.57 7.57
N ARG A 52 -1.64 -37.48 6.49
CA ARG A 52 -1.41 -38.25 5.25
C ARG A 52 -2.12 -37.61 4.04
N PRO A 53 -1.45 -37.39 2.89
CA PRO A 53 -2.14 -36.98 1.69
C PRO A 53 -2.93 -38.17 1.12
N LEU A 54 -4.24 -38.01 0.97
CA LEU A 54 -5.09 -38.96 0.25
C LEU A 54 -4.67 -38.95 -1.24
N ARG A 55 -4.39 -40.12 -1.82
CA ARG A 55 -4.06 -40.24 -3.26
C ARG A 55 -5.13 -39.53 -4.08
N GLY A 56 -4.75 -38.45 -4.77
CA GLY A 56 -5.62 -37.75 -5.73
C GLY A 56 -6.04 -36.33 -5.36
N SER A 57 -5.64 -35.79 -4.20
CA SER A 57 -5.90 -34.36 -3.93
C SER A 57 -4.89 -33.47 -4.69
N ARG A 58 -5.44 -32.51 -5.44
CA ARG A 58 -4.72 -31.48 -6.22
C ARG A 58 -3.72 -30.78 -5.28
N PRO A 59 -2.43 -30.65 -5.65
CA PRO A 59 -1.51 -29.88 -4.83
C PRO A 59 -2.09 -28.48 -4.66
N LEU A 60 -2.15 -27.99 -3.41
CA LEU A 60 -2.42 -26.60 -3.11
C LEU A 60 -1.23 -25.78 -3.60
N ASN A 61 -1.12 -25.64 -4.92
CA ASN A 61 -0.34 -24.60 -5.52
C ASN A 61 -0.97 -23.32 -4.99
N SER A 62 -0.22 -22.58 -4.16
CA SER A 62 -0.64 -21.32 -3.60
C SER A 62 -1.16 -20.43 -4.72
N GLU A 63 -2.47 -20.23 -4.81
CA GLU A 63 -2.99 -19.10 -5.55
C GLU A 63 -2.41 -17.85 -4.88
N LEU A 64 -1.73 -17.04 -5.68
CA LEU A 64 -1.10 -15.81 -5.25
C LEU A 64 -2.23 -14.81 -4.95
N ILE A 65 -2.76 -14.85 -3.72
CA ILE A 65 -3.76 -13.88 -3.25
C ILE A 65 -3.02 -12.58 -3.01
N LYS A 66 -2.97 -11.73 -4.05
CA LYS A 66 -2.39 -10.38 -3.98
C LYS A 66 -3.17 -9.55 -2.95
N SER A 67 -2.57 -9.31 -1.77
CA SER A 67 -3.07 -8.34 -0.80
C SER A 67 -3.09 -6.95 -1.42
N LYS A 68 -4.23 -6.26 -1.33
CA LYS A 68 -4.40 -4.91 -1.90
C LYS A 68 -3.64 -3.82 -1.13
N ASP A 69 -3.10 -4.16 0.04
CA ASP A 69 -2.56 -3.20 1.03
C ASP A 69 -1.02 -3.15 1.07
N GLY A 70 -0.32 -3.82 0.13
CA GLY A 70 1.14 -3.76 0.03
C GLY A 70 1.93 -4.54 1.10
N ASP A 71 1.26 -5.16 2.07
CA ASP A 71 1.87 -5.99 3.12
C ASP A 71 2.77 -7.12 2.58
N GLU A 72 2.50 -7.60 1.36
CA GLU A 72 3.32 -8.61 0.70
C GLU A 72 4.74 -8.13 0.40
N GLU A 73 4.90 -6.86 0.04
CA GLU A 73 6.21 -6.29 -0.26
C GLU A 73 7.01 -6.13 1.04
N ILE A 74 6.34 -5.74 2.13
CA ILE A 74 6.96 -5.65 3.46
C ILE A 74 7.44 -7.03 3.92
N ILE A 75 6.60 -8.06 3.77
CA ILE A 75 6.98 -9.44 4.13
C ILE A 75 8.11 -9.95 3.24
N LYS A 76 8.10 -9.67 1.94
CA LYS A 76 9.19 -10.04 1.01
C LYS A 76 10.50 -9.36 1.38
N VAL A 77 10.48 -8.05 1.67
CA VAL A 77 11.67 -7.29 2.08
C VAL A 77 12.21 -7.83 3.39
N TYR A 78 11.35 -8.09 4.38
CA TYR A 78 11.78 -8.64 5.68
C TYR A 78 12.38 -10.05 5.55
N LEU A 79 11.76 -10.92 4.77
CA LEU A 79 12.29 -12.27 4.52
C LEU A 79 13.61 -12.23 3.74
N LYS A 80 13.75 -11.31 2.79
CA LYS A 80 14.99 -11.10 2.04
C LYS A 80 16.11 -10.58 2.94
N ALA A 81 15.84 -9.56 3.75
CA ALA A 81 16.78 -9.04 4.75
C ALA A 81 17.20 -10.14 5.74
N LYS A 82 16.25 -10.95 6.23
CA LYS A 82 16.54 -12.08 7.12
C LYS A 82 17.39 -13.17 6.46
N ALA A 83 17.20 -13.44 5.17
CA ALA A 83 18.01 -14.39 4.42
C ALA A 83 19.43 -13.87 4.20
N GLU A 84 19.57 -12.57 3.92
CA GLU A 84 20.85 -11.89 3.78
C GLU A 84 21.62 -11.82 5.10
N ASP A 85 20.95 -11.47 6.20
CA ASP A 85 21.51 -11.49 7.56
C ASP A 85 21.98 -12.89 7.94
N LYS A 86 21.23 -13.93 7.57
CA LYS A 86 21.63 -15.32 7.80
C LYS A 86 22.91 -15.66 7.02
N LYS A 87 23.02 -15.24 5.75
CA LYS A 87 24.22 -15.45 4.94
C LYS A 87 25.42 -14.69 5.52
N ASN A 88 25.22 -13.45 5.96
CA ASN A 88 26.26 -12.65 6.60
C ASN A 88 26.71 -13.29 7.92
N HIS A 89 25.78 -13.80 8.71
CA HIS A 89 26.08 -14.53 9.94
C HIS A 89 26.87 -15.82 9.66
N GLU A 90 26.48 -16.62 8.67
CA GLU A 90 27.22 -17.82 8.26
C GLU A 90 28.64 -17.51 7.77
N TRP A 91 28.81 -16.41 7.04
CA TRP A 91 30.12 -15.93 6.61
C TRP A 91 30.99 -15.49 7.80
N ASN A 92 30.44 -14.69 8.72
CA ASN A 92 31.14 -14.28 9.95
C ASN A 92 31.57 -15.49 10.79
N VAL A 93 30.69 -16.49 10.96
CA VAL A 93 31.01 -17.74 11.67
C VAL A 93 32.13 -18.51 10.97
N SER A 94 32.13 -18.54 9.64
CA SER A 94 33.18 -19.20 8.85
C SER A 94 34.52 -18.48 8.96
N GLN A 95 34.52 -17.15 8.97
CA GLN A 95 35.72 -16.35 9.18
C GLN A 95 36.30 -16.55 10.58
N LEU A 96 35.47 -16.48 11.64
CA LEU A 96 35.90 -16.76 13.01
C LEU A 96 36.48 -18.17 13.16
N ARG A 97 35.91 -19.18 12.47
CA ARG A 97 36.49 -20.53 12.43
C ARG A 97 37.89 -20.56 11.79
N ASN A 98 38.12 -19.75 10.76
CA ASN A 98 39.44 -19.62 10.14
C ASN A 98 40.44 -18.93 11.06
N GLU A 99 40.03 -17.85 11.72
CA GLU A 99 40.88 -17.14 12.70
C GLU A 99 41.25 -18.06 13.87
N VAL A 100 40.28 -18.82 14.42
CA VAL A 100 40.55 -19.81 15.48
C VAL A 100 41.54 -20.88 15.01
N ARG A 101 41.45 -21.31 13.74
CA ARG A 101 42.41 -22.25 13.15
C ARG A 101 43.81 -21.65 13.07
N GLN A 102 43.94 -20.40 12.60
CA GLN A 102 45.22 -19.69 12.54
C GLN A 102 45.83 -19.52 13.94
N ILE A 103 45.01 -19.19 14.94
CA ILE A 103 45.46 -19.10 16.34
C ILE A 103 45.96 -20.45 16.83
N GLN A 104 45.26 -21.54 16.49
CA GLN A 104 45.67 -22.89 16.88
C GLN A 104 46.97 -23.31 16.18
N GLU A 105 47.13 -22.99 14.89
CA GLU A 105 48.37 -23.22 14.14
C GLU A 105 49.54 -22.45 14.76
N ALA A 106 49.35 -21.15 15.05
CA ALA A 106 50.35 -20.33 15.73
C ALA A 106 50.71 -20.89 17.12
N ARG A 107 49.71 -21.37 17.88
CA ARG A 107 49.94 -22.04 19.16
C ARG A 107 50.76 -23.31 19.00
N THR A 108 50.46 -24.13 18.00
CA THR A 108 51.25 -25.36 17.74
C THR A 108 52.67 -25.03 17.32
N SER A 109 52.88 -24.04 16.45
CA SER A 109 54.21 -23.57 16.04
C SER A 109 54.99 -23.05 17.24
N LEU A 110 54.39 -22.20 18.09
CA LEU A 110 55.04 -21.71 19.31
C LEU A 110 55.34 -22.84 20.30
N THR A 111 54.48 -23.86 20.38
CA THR A 111 54.72 -25.03 21.24
C THR A 111 55.88 -25.88 20.71
N LEU A 112 56.01 -26.03 19.39
CA LEU A 112 57.13 -26.70 18.76
C LEU A 112 58.43 -25.92 19.01
N LEU A 113 58.41 -24.61 18.77
CA LEU A 113 59.55 -23.71 19.00
C LEU A 113 60.01 -23.73 20.47
N ARG A 114 59.06 -23.81 21.41
CA ARG A 114 59.38 -23.95 22.84
C ARG A 114 60.06 -25.28 23.16
N LYS A 115 59.62 -26.38 22.53
CA LYS A 115 60.28 -27.69 22.66
C LYS A 115 61.68 -27.66 22.05
N ASP A 116 61.86 -27.05 20.88
CA ASP A 116 63.16 -26.90 20.23
C ASP A 116 64.13 -26.09 21.11
N LEU A 117 63.63 -25.03 21.76
CA LEU A 117 64.39 -24.23 22.72
C LEU A 117 64.69 -25.00 24.01
N ASP A 118 63.78 -25.83 24.52
CA ASP A 118 64.03 -26.65 25.71
C ASP A 118 65.02 -27.79 25.41
N VAL A 119 64.99 -28.38 24.21
CA VAL A 119 66.00 -29.33 23.71
C VAL A 119 67.36 -28.64 23.57
N SER A 120 67.40 -27.44 22.98
CA SER A 120 68.61 -26.63 22.85
C SER A 120 69.18 -26.20 24.22
N LYS A 121 68.34 -25.92 25.22
CA LYS A 121 68.78 -25.63 26.60
C LYS A 121 69.31 -26.85 27.35
N HIS A 122 68.84 -28.06 27.04
CA HIS A 122 69.38 -29.30 27.60
C HIS A 122 70.66 -29.76 26.89
N GLU A 123 70.89 -29.39 25.62
CA GLU A 123 72.19 -29.54 24.94
C GLU A 123 73.20 -28.44 25.34
N GLY A 124 72.71 -27.28 25.78
CA GLY A 124 73.49 -26.07 26.08
C GLY A 124 74.05 -25.94 27.51
N HIS A 125 74.14 -27.02 28.30
CA HIS A 125 74.90 -27.00 29.56
C HIS A 125 76.36 -27.41 29.34
N ARG A 126 77.05 -26.72 28.43
CA ARG A 126 78.51 -26.61 28.47
C ARG A 126 78.98 -25.32 27.78
N SER A 127 79.31 -24.32 28.62
CA SER A 127 79.90 -23.01 28.27
C SER A 127 79.04 -22.11 27.39
N ASP A 128 79.06 -20.80 27.49
CA ASP A 128 79.59 -19.82 28.44
C ASP A 128 78.84 -18.53 28.10
N LYS A 129 78.94 -17.53 28.97
CA LYS A 129 78.35 -16.19 28.76
C LYS A 129 78.87 -15.55 27.48
N VAL A 130 78.08 -14.69 26.84
CA VAL A 130 78.43 -13.27 26.56
C VAL A 130 77.30 -12.57 25.80
N ASP A 131 77.24 -11.28 26.13
CA ASP A 131 76.32 -10.19 25.83
C ASP A 131 75.78 -10.02 24.41
N GLY A 132 74.61 -9.36 24.38
CA GLY A 132 73.95 -8.91 23.17
C GLY A 132 74.68 -7.77 22.47
N VAL A 133 74.47 -7.70 21.15
CA VAL A 133 74.81 -6.53 20.35
C VAL A 133 73.65 -6.22 19.41
N GLU A 134 73.21 -4.98 19.56
CA GLU A 134 72.25 -4.19 18.83
C GLU A 134 72.70 -3.99 17.36
N MET A 135 71.81 -4.24 16.40
CA MET A 135 72.07 -3.96 14.98
C MET A 135 71.83 -2.49 14.68
N GLN A 136 72.90 -1.78 14.29
CA GLN A 136 72.81 -0.52 13.57
C GLN A 136 73.50 -0.70 12.21
N ASN A 137 72.68 -0.67 11.16
CA ASN A 137 73.11 -0.51 9.77
C ASN A 137 73.49 0.95 9.55
N GLY A 138 74.65 1.20 8.95
CA GLY A 138 75.03 2.54 8.52
C GLY A 138 76.48 2.59 8.05
N ASP A 139 76.64 2.61 6.73
CA ASP A 139 77.76 3.15 5.96
C ASP A 139 79.16 3.11 6.58
N GLY A 140 79.98 2.22 6.02
CA GLY A 140 81.42 2.20 6.21
C GLY A 140 82.09 1.72 4.95
N GLN A 141 82.57 2.68 4.16
CA GLN A 141 83.68 2.58 3.23
C GLN A 141 84.54 1.31 3.45
N THR A 142 84.69 0.48 2.42
CA THR A 142 85.82 -0.47 2.39
C THR A 142 86.91 0.11 1.51
N GLY A 143 87.57 1.13 2.05
CA GLY A 143 88.98 1.33 1.77
C GLY A 143 89.74 0.07 2.19
N THR A 144 90.59 -0.39 1.30
CA THR A 144 91.87 -1.05 1.57
C THR A 144 92.03 -1.66 2.97
N LEU A 145 91.62 -2.91 3.14
CA LEU A 145 92.19 -3.78 4.15
C LEU A 145 92.55 -5.10 3.48
N TRP A 146 93.71 -5.11 2.83
CA TRP A 146 94.48 -6.33 2.65
C TRP A 146 94.79 -6.85 4.04
N SER A 147 93.86 -7.62 4.61
CA SER A 147 94.10 -8.41 5.81
C SER A 147 95.13 -9.46 5.45
N ARG A 148 96.38 -9.05 5.63
CA ARG A 148 97.56 -9.82 6.03
C ARG A 148 97.17 -11.24 6.43
N THR A 149 97.02 -12.12 5.45
CA THR A 149 97.18 -13.53 5.68
C THR A 149 98.62 -13.64 6.12
N THR A 150 98.79 -13.94 7.41
CA THR A 150 100.04 -14.40 8.01
C THR A 150 100.79 -15.18 6.96
N ALA A 151 101.88 -14.59 6.45
CA ALA A 151 102.92 -15.34 5.79
C ALA A 151 103.33 -16.38 6.82
N HIS A 152 102.80 -17.58 6.68
CA HIS A 152 103.38 -18.74 7.29
C HIS A 152 104.73 -18.81 6.59
N GLU A 153 105.75 -18.23 7.23
CA GLU A 153 107.14 -18.38 6.86
C GLU A 153 107.42 -19.88 6.95
N GLU A 154 107.16 -20.60 5.86
CA GLU A 154 107.73 -21.92 5.66
C GLU A 154 109.21 -21.68 5.39
N GLU A 155 110.01 -21.89 6.43
CA GLU A 155 111.47 -21.93 6.37
C GLU A 155 111.89 -22.88 5.24
N PHE A 156 112.48 -22.33 4.18
CA PHE A 156 112.92 -23.08 3.01
C PHE A 156 114.22 -23.84 3.33
N PRO A 157 114.26 -25.19 3.24
CA PRO A 157 115.52 -25.92 3.37
C PRO A 157 116.38 -25.66 2.12
N LEU A 158 117.47 -24.94 2.29
CA LEU A 158 118.36 -24.44 1.25
C LEU A 158 119.34 -25.47 0.66
N ASP A 159 119.16 -26.77 0.90
CA ASP A 159 120.12 -27.79 0.46
C ASP A 159 119.44 -29.00 -0.21
N ASN A 160 120.01 -29.45 -1.34
CA ASN A 160 119.54 -30.41 -2.35
C ASN A 160 118.47 -29.96 -3.39
N GLY A 161 118.84 -29.99 -4.70
CA GLY A 161 117.98 -29.65 -5.85
C GLY A 161 116.70 -30.49 -6.04
N LYS A 162 116.56 -31.61 -5.32
CA LYS A 162 115.31 -32.38 -5.24
C LYS A 162 114.25 -31.65 -4.39
N ASN A 163 114.67 -30.99 -3.31
CA ASN A 163 113.81 -30.22 -2.42
C ASN A 163 113.23 -28.99 -3.15
N MET A 164 114.02 -28.33 -4.00
CA MET A 164 113.56 -27.17 -4.80
C MET A 164 112.49 -27.54 -5.84
N ARG A 165 112.59 -28.73 -6.43
CA ARG A 165 111.57 -29.23 -7.38
C ARG A 165 110.27 -29.54 -6.65
N GLU A 166 110.36 -30.17 -5.48
CA GLU A 166 109.21 -30.49 -4.64
C GLU A 166 108.52 -29.23 -4.10
N THR A 167 109.27 -28.20 -3.69
CA THR A 167 108.70 -26.90 -3.28
C THR A 167 108.03 -26.17 -4.44
N ALA A 168 108.63 -26.16 -5.64
CA ALA A 168 108.01 -25.59 -6.84
C ALA A 168 106.69 -26.30 -7.22
N HIS A 169 106.64 -27.64 -7.13
CA HIS A 169 105.40 -28.39 -7.36
C HIS A 169 104.32 -28.07 -6.33
N LYS A 170 104.67 -27.95 -5.04
CA LYS A 170 103.72 -27.56 -3.98
C LYS A 170 103.15 -26.17 -4.20
N LEU A 171 103.99 -25.20 -4.57
CA LEU A 171 103.56 -23.82 -4.86
C LEU A 171 102.64 -23.77 -6.09
N TYR A 172 102.98 -24.50 -7.15
CA TYR A 172 102.13 -24.59 -8.34
C TYR A 172 100.77 -25.22 -8.03
N ALA A 173 100.74 -26.32 -7.27
CA ALA A 173 99.49 -26.95 -6.84
C ALA A 173 98.64 -26.00 -5.98
N ARG A 174 99.27 -25.24 -5.08
CA ARG A 174 98.59 -24.23 -4.26
C ARG A 174 98.01 -23.10 -5.13
N LEU A 175 98.75 -22.59 -6.11
CA LEU A 175 98.25 -21.58 -7.06
C LEU A 175 97.07 -22.11 -7.87
N GLN A 176 97.17 -23.35 -8.38
CA GLN A 176 96.11 -23.99 -9.15
C GLN A 176 94.85 -24.23 -8.31
N GLU A 177 95.00 -24.59 -7.04
CA GLU A 177 93.89 -24.73 -6.09
C GLU A 177 93.22 -23.38 -5.79
N THR A 178 94.01 -22.31 -5.54
CA THR A 178 93.45 -20.97 -5.35
C THR A 178 92.72 -20.46 -6.58
N GLU A 179 93.26 -20.70 -7.78
CA GLU A 179 92.61 -20.35 -9.04
C GLU A 179 91.30 -21.11 -9.22
N ARG A 180 91.27 -22.42 -8.92
CA ARG A 180 90.02 -23.20 -8.93
C ARG A 180 88.97 -22.66 -7.95
N ARG A 181 89.38 -22.27 -6.74
CA ARG A 181 88.47 -21.67 -5.74
C ARG A 181 87.91 -20.35 -6.23
N HIS A 182 88.75 -19.46 -6.74
CA HIS A 182 88.28 -18.18 -7.30
C HIS A 182 87.33 -18.36 -8.49
N GLN A 183 87.58 -19.34 -9.37
CA GLN A 183 86.66 -19.68 -10.45
C GLN A 183 85.33 -20.23 -9.94
N ALA A 184 85.35 -21.05 -8.88
CA ALA A 184 84.13 -21.55 -8.25
C ALA A 184 83.35 -20.42 -7.56
N ASP A 185 84.02 -19.54 -6.83
CA ASP A 185 83.42 -18.37 -6.18
C ASP A 185 82.79 -17.44 -7.21
N ARG A 186 83.50 -17.15 -8.31
CA ARG A 186 82.97 -16.31 -9.40
C ARG A 186 81.67 -16.90 -9.97
N LYS A 187 81.64 -18.21 -10.27
CA LYS A 187 80.43 -18.89 -10.76
C LYS A 187 79.29 -18.84 -9.74
N MET A 188 79.58 -19.08 -8.46
CA MET A 188 78.59 -19.00 -7.39
C MET A 188 78.01 -17.59 -7.25
N TYR A 189 78.83 -16.55 -7.37
CA TYR A 189 78.36 -15.16 -7.36
C TYR A 189 77.55 -14.81 -8.62
N GLU A 190 77.96 -15.30 -9.80
CA GLU A 190 77.20 -15.13 -11.05
C GLU A 190 75.82 -15.80 -10.96
N GLU A 191 75.74 -17.02 -10.42
CA GLU A 191 74.47 -17.72 -10.18
C GLU A 191 73.58 -16.95 -9.20
N LYS A 192 74.13 -16.45 -8.09
CA LYS A 192 73.39 -15.62 -7.13
C LYS A 192 72.92 -14.31 -7.76
N LEU A 193 73.76 -13.63 -8.54
CA LEU A 193 73.40 -12.39 -9.22
C LEU A 193 72.25 -12.62 -10.21
N ASN A 194 72.34 -13.70 -11.01
CA ASN A 194 71.29 -14.10 -11.94
C ASN A 194 69.98 -14.43 -11.21
N HIS A 195 70.06 -15.11 -10.07
CA HIS A 195 68.89 -15.41 -9.24
C HIS A 195 68.21 -14.13 -8.73
N TRP A 196 68.96 -13.22 -8.12
CA TRP A 196 68.41 -11.94 -7.65
C TRP A 196 67.88 -11.08 -8.79
N GLN A 197 68.52 -11.09 -9.96
CA GLN A 197 68.02 -10.39 -11.14
C GLN A 197 66.67 -10.96 -11.59
N GLN A 198 66.52 -12.28 -11.66
CA GLN A 198 65.25 -12.92 -12.03
C GLN A 198 64.14 -12.59 -11.03
N GLU A 199 64.41 -12.61 -9.74
CA GLU A 199 63.43 -12.22 -8.72
C GLU A 199 63.03 -10.76 -8.84
N ALA A 200 63.98 -9.85 -9.07
CA ALA A 200 63.71 -8.44 -9.32
C ALA A 200 62.86 -8.24 -10.58
N GLU A 201 63.14 -8.97 -11.66
CA GLU A 201 62.34 -8.93 -12.89
C GLU A 201 60.92 -9.45 -12.66
N GLN A 202 60.74 -10.56 -11.93
CA GLN A 202 59.43 -11.10 -11.61
C GLN A 202 58.61 -10.14 -10.73
N SER A 203 59.24 -9.60 -9.68
CA SER A 203 58.65 -8.57 -8.83
C SER A 203 58.26 -7.33 -9.62
N ASN A 204 59.12 -6.87 -10.54
CA ASN A 204 58.82 -5.73 -11.41
C ASN A 204 57.66 -6.01 -12.37
N ARG A 205 57.57 -7.21 -12.96
CA ARG A 205 56.43 -7.61 -13.81
C ARG A 205 55.12 -7.60 -13.01
N ALA A 206 55.13 -8.18 -11.80
CA ALA A 206 53.97 -8.17 -10.92
C ALA A 206 53.56 -6.73 -10.54
N ARG A 207 54.54 -5.85 -10.26
CA ARG A 207 54.31 -4.43 -9.96
C ARG A 207 53.68 -3.69 -11.15
N VAL A 208 54.18 -3.90 -12.37
CA VAL A 208 53.63 -3.26 -13.57
C VAL A 208 52.18 -3.72 -13.80
N GLN A 209 51.90 -5.02 -13.70
CA GLN A 209 50.54 -5.54 -13.83
C GLN A 209 49.60 -4.96 -12.75
N ALA A 210 50.04 -4.90 -11.50
CA ALA A 210 49.27 -4.28 -10.42
C ALA A 210 48.99 -2.80 -10.71
N GLN A 211 49.96 -2.09 -11.28
CA GLN A 211 49.82 -0.68 -11.65
C GLN A 211 48.83 -0.50 -12.81
N GLU A 212 48.88 -1.33 -13.86
CA GLU A 212 47.92 -1.32 -14.96
C GLU A 212 46.50 -1.55 -14.44
N MET A 213 46.30 -2.61 -13.64
CA MET A 213 45.02 -2.93 -13.01
C MET A 213 44.50 -1.83 -12.07
N ALA A 214 45.39 -1.08 -11.42
CA ALA A 214 45.03 0.07 -10.61
C ALA A 214 44.60 1.26 -11.49
N THR A 215 45.28 1.49 -12.61
CA THR A 215 44.90 2.57 -13.55
C THR A 215 43.56 2.29 -14.22
N GLU A 216 43.23 1.03 -14.53
CA GLU A 216 41.92 0.65 -15.06
C GLU A 216 40.82 0.89 -14.04
N ARG A 217 40.99 0.41 -12.80
CA ARG A 217 40.06 0.71 -11.70
C ARG A 217 39.89 2.19 -11.45
N GLN A 218 40.97 2.97 -11.57
CA GLN A 218 40.88 4.43 -11.43
C GLN A 218 40.01 5.06 -12.52
N LYS A 219 40.13 4.61 -13.78
CA LYS A 219 39.24 5.05 -14.88
C LYS A 219 37.78 4.70 -14.61
N GLU A 220 37.49 3.49 -14.11
CA GLU A 220 36.14 3.08 -13.73
C GLU A 220 35.58 3.97 -12.62
N VAL A 221 36.37 4.26 -11.59
CA VAL A 221 35.99 5.16 -10.50
C VAL A 221 35.70 6.56 -11.01
N ASP A 222 36.51 7.08 -11.93
CA ASP A 222 36.33 8.42 -12.48
C ASP A 222 35.07 8.51 -13.36
N GLU A 223 34.75 7.47 -14.12
CA GLU A 223 33.50 7.39 -14.89
C GLU A 223 32.26 7.31 -13.96
N LEU A 224 32.34 6.53 -12.89
CA LEU A 224 31.28 6.49 -11.88
C LEU A 224 31.07 7.84 -11.20
N LYS A 225 32.16 8.55 -10.83
CA LYS A 225 32.07 9.91 -10.28
C LYS A 225 31.43 10.88 -11.26
N ARG A 226 31.79 10.80 -12.55
CA ARG A 226 31.18 11.62 -13.61
C ARG A 226 29.68 11.36 -13.71
N LEU A 227 29.26 10.10 -13.71
CA LEU A 227 27.85 9.72 -13.75
C LEU A 227 27.08 10.20 -12.51
N MET A 228 27.63 10.01 -11.31
CA MET A 228 27.03 10.49 -10.06
C MET A 228 26.85 12.02 -10.08
N SER A 229 27.86 12.76 -10.53
CA SER A 229 27.76 14.22 -10.69
C SER A 229 26.65 14.61 -11.68
N ASN A 230 26.48 13.89 -12.77
CA ASN A 230 25.40 14.17 -13.73
C ASN A 230 24.03 13.90 -13.10
N MET A 231 23.87 12.77 -12.41
CA MET A 231 22.63 12.45 -11.68
C MET A 231 22.32 13.49 -10.59
N GLU A 232 23.34 13.99 -9.88
CA GLU A 232 23.15 15.03 -8.87
C GLU A 232 22.67 16.34 -9.50
N LYS A 233 23.23 16.74 -10.65
CA LYS A 233 22.76 17.91 -11.41
C LYS A 233 21.32 17.73 -11.90
N GLU A 234 20.99 16.57 -12.47
CA GLU A 234 19.62 16.25 -12.89
C GLU A 234 18.65 16.26 -11.71
N HIS A 235 19.05 15.70 -10.56
CA HIS A 235 18.25 15.74 -9.34
C HIS A 235 18.00 17.18 -8.86
N GLN A 236 19.04 18.03 -8.84
CA GLN A 236 18.90 19.44 -8.49
C GLN A 236 17.99 20.19 -9.48
N GLN A 237 18.12 19.91 -10.77
CA GLN A 237 17.26 20.48 -11.82
C GLN A 237 15.80 20.05 -11.62
N LEU A 238 15.54 18.77 -11.35
CA LEU A 238 14.21 18.24 -11.08
C LEU A 238 13.60 18.84 -9.80
N LEU A 239 14.39 19.01 -8.74
CA LEU A 239 13.92 19.70 -7.54
C LEU A 239 13.53 21.15 -7.83
N GLN A 240 14.27 21.83 -8.71
CA GLN A 240 13.94 23.19 -9.11
C GLN A 240 12.64 23.23 -9.95
N THR A 241 12.47 22.31 -10.91
CA THR A 241 11.22 22.24 -11.70
C THR A 241 10.02 21.91 -10.83
N VAL A 242 10.16 21.01 -9.84
CA VAL A 242 9.10 20.72 -8.87
C VAL A 242 8.74 21.97 -8.06
N LYS A 243 9.72 22.70 -7.54
CA LYS A 243 9.46 23.95 -6.80
C LYS A 243 8.76 25.00 -7.65
N ASP A 244 9.12 25.11 -8.92
CA ASP A 244 8.50 26.09 -9.81
C ASP A 244 7.08 25.67 -10.20
N ASN A 245 6.85 24.38 -10.44
CA ASN A 245 5.50 23.81 -10.62
C ASN A 245 4.62 24.00 -9.37
N GLU A 246 5.17 23.82 -8.16
CA GLU A 246 4.46 24.06 -6.90
C GLU A 246 4.04 25.53 -6.76
N LYS A 247 4.92 26.48 -7.14
CA LYS A 247 4.58 27.90 -7.17
C LYS A 247 3.50 28.21 -8.20
N GLU A 248 3.56 27.60 -9.39
CA GLU A 248 2.52 27.76 -10.41
C GLU A 248 1.17 27.18 -9.92
N LEU A 249 1.17 26.00 -9.33
CA LEU A 249 -0.01 25.40 -8.71
C LEU A 249 -0.55 26.27 -7.56
N ALA A 250 0.32 26.84 -6.73
CA ALA A 250 -0.08 27.77 -5.69
C ALA A 250 -0.74 29.02 -6.29
N LYS A 251 -0.17 29.61 -7.35
CA LYS A 251 -0.78 30.74 -8.07
C LYS A 251 -2.13 30.40 -8.69
N MET A 252 -2.29 29.19 -9.24
CA MET A 252 -3.58 28.73 -9.79
C MET A 252 -4.62 28.49 -8.71
N LYS A 253 -4.20 28.04 -7.51
CA LYS A 253 -5.08 27.91 -6.33
C LYS A 253 -5.42 29.26 -5.69
N GLU A 254 -4.49 30.20 -5.72
CA GLU A 254 -4.68 31.58 -5.23
C GLU A 254 -5.47 32.43 -6.23
N GLN A 255 -5.45 32.09 -7.52
CA GLN A 255 -6.42 32.62 -8.46
C GLN A 255 -7.80 32.24 -7.94
N PRO A 256 -8.63 33.24 -7.59
CA PRO A 256 -9.90 32.95 -7.00
C PRO A 256 -10.76 32.22 -8.04
N ASP A 257 -11.35 31.10 -7.65
CA ASP A 257 -12.52 30.51 -8.31
C ASP A 257 -13.70 31.49 -8.36
N GLY A 258 -13.54 32.74 -7.87
CA GLY A 258 -14.50 33.84 -7.84
C GLY A 258 -15.49 33.86 -8.99
N PRO A 259 -15.08 33.89 -10.28
CA PRO A 259 -16.03 33.91 -11.39
C PRO A 259 -16.94 32.66 -11.45
N LEU A 260 -16.42 31.49 -11.09
CA LEU A 260 -17.18 30.24 -11.04
C LEU A 260 -18.02 30.16 -9.76
N GLN A 261 -17.47 30.58 -8.63
CA GLN A 261 -18.13 30.58 -7.33
C GLN A 261 -19.28 31.60 -7.30
N ASP A 262 -19.09 32.79 -7.86
CA ASP A 262 -20.14 33.81 -8.02
C ASP A 262 -21.25 33.29 -8.93
N ARG A 263 -20.89 32.64 -10.05
CA ARG A 263 -21.87 32.01 -10.95
C ARG A 263 -22.62 30.87 -10.25
N CYS A 264 -21.95 30.06 -9.43
CA CYS A 264 -22.60 29.03 -8.61
C CYS A 264 -23.57 29.65 -7.61
N GLN A 265 -23.18 30.70 -6.90
CA GLN A 265 -24.05 31.40 -5.95
C GLN A 265 -25.27 32.05 -6.64
N GLU A 266 -25.07 32.68 -7.81
CA GLU A 266 -26.15 33.23 -8.63
C GLU A 266 -27.15 32.12 -9.02
N LEU A 267 -26.63 30.98 -9.50
CA LEU A 267 -27.45 29.83 -9.86
C LEU A 267 -28.20 29.28 -8.65
N GLU A 268 -27.58 29.15 -7.49
CA GLU A 268 -28.24 28.70 -6.25
C GLU A 268 -29.37 29.63 -5.80
N LYS A 269 -29.16 30.95 -5.90
CA LYS A 269 -30.22 31.95 -5.64
C LYS A 269 -31.38 31.76 -6.62
N THR A 270 -31.12 31.66 -7.92
CA THR A 270 -32.19 31.47 -8.92
C THR A 270 -32.95 30.15 -8.72
N VAL A 271 -32.26 29.07 -8.36
CA VAL A 271 -32.88 27.78 -8.05
C VAL A 271 -33.79 27.89 -6.82
N SER A 272 -33.36 28.60 -5.78
CA SER A 272 -34.18 28.82 -4.58
C SER A 272 -35.44 29.63 -4.89
N THR A 273 -35.31 30.73 -5.64
CA THR A 273 -36.46 31.54 -6.09
C THR A 273 -37.41 30.73 -6.98
N LEU A 274 -36.91 29.87 -7.85
CA LEU A 274 -37.75 29.00 -8.68
C LEU A 274 -38.48 27.95 -7.84
N LYS A 275 -37.84 27.38 -6.82
CA LYS A 275 -38.49 26.45 -5.88
C LYS A 275 -39.64 27.13 -5.13
N GLU A 276 -39.45 28.35 -4.67
CA GLU A 276 -40.51 29.15 -4.03
C GLU A 276 -41.67 29.43 -4.99
N LYS A 277 -41.38 29.84 -6.23
CA LYS A 277 -42.41 30.04 -7.26
C LYS A 277 -43.21 28.76 -7.54
N ILE A 278 -42.53 27.62 -7.65
CA ILE A 278 -43.19 26.31 -7.80
C ILE A 278 -44.09 26.03 -6.60
N HIS A 279 -43.62 26.31 -5.38
CA HIS A 279 -44.42 26.12 -4.17
C HIS A 279 -45.68 27.00 -4.14
N HIS A 280 -45.55 28.29 -4.47
CA HIS A 280 -46.70 29.20 -4.57
C HIS A 280 -47.70 28.77 -5.64
N LEU A 281 -47.22 28.29 -6.79
CA LEU A 281 -48.08 27.75 -7.85
C LEU A 281 -48.83 26.51 -7.39
N ASP A 282 -48.18 25.60 -6.63
CA ASP A 282 -48.81 24.41 -6.07
C ASP A 282 -49.91 24.76 -5.05
N ASP A 283 -49.67 25.76 -4.20
CA ASP A 283 -50.69 26.25 -3.26
C ASP A 283 -51.89 26.89 -3.97
N MET A 284 -51.64 27.69 -5.02
CA MET A 284 -52.71 28.24 -5.85
C MET A 284 -53.52 27.13 -6.53
N LEU A 285 -52.84 26.09 -7.04
CA LEU A 285 -53.49 24.94 -7.66
C LEU A 285 -54.37 24.20 -6.64
N LYS A 286 -53.87 23.92 -5.43
CA LYS A 286 -54.65 23.28 -4.36
C LYS A 286 -55.86 24.12 -3.95
N SER A 287 -55.70 25.44 -3.87
CA SER A 287 -56.80 26.37 -3.58
C SER A 287 -57.89 26.32 -4.66
N GLN A 288 -57.48 26.37 -5.94
CA GLN A 288 -58.41 26.23 -7.06
C GLN A 288 -59.10 24.87 -7.07
N GLN A 289 -58.37 23.78 -6.85
CA GLN A 289 -58.94 22.43 -6.73
C GLN A 289 -59.98 22.36 -5.60
N ARG A 290 -59.69 22.95 -4.43
CA ARG A 290 -60.64 23.01 -3.31
C ARG A 290 -61.90 23.78 -3.69
N LYS A 291 -61.76 24.91 -4.39
CA LYS A 291 -62.91 25.71 -4.88
C LYS A 291 -63.76 24.93 -5.87
N VAL A 292 -63.15 24.20 -6.81
CA VAL A 292 -63.88 23.34 -7.75
C VAL A 292 -64.62 22.23 -7.02
N ARG A 293 -64.00 21.57 -6.03
CA ARG A 293 -64.68 20.56 -5.20
C ARG A 293 -65.90 21.15 -4.49
N GLN A 294 -65.77 22.34 -3.89
CA GLN A 294 -66.89 23.04 -3.26
C GLN A 294 -68.00 23.40 -4.26
N MET A 295 -67.65 23.83 -5.47
CA MET A 295 -68.64 24.10 -6.52
C MET A 295 -69.38 22.82 -6.96
N ILE A 296 -68.67 21.69 -7.08
CA ILE A 296 -69.28 20.39 -7.39
C ILE A 296 -70.25 19.99 -6.27
N GLU A 297 -69.85 20.13 -5.02
CA GLU A 297 -70.69 19.84 -3.85
C GLU A 297 -71.93 20.72 -3.81
N GLN A 298 -71.79 22.03 -4.03
CA GLN A 298 -72.93 22.96 -4.13
C GLN A 298 -73.89 22.59 -5.28
N LEU A 299 -73.38 22.21 -6.44
CA LEU A 299 -74.20 21.76 -7.57
C LEU A 299 -74.93 20.45 -7.27
N GLN A 300 -74.28 19.51 -6.59
CA GLN A 300 -74.90 18.24 -6.16
C GLN A 300 -76.03 18.49 -5.13
N ASN A 301 -75.80 19.37 -4.15
CA ASN A 301 -76.82 19.78 -3.17
C ASN A 301 -78.01 20.50 -3.84
N SER A 302 -77.75 21.39 -4.79
CA SER A 302 -78.83 22.03 -5.54
C SER A 302 -79.61 21.05 -6.40
N ARG A 303 -78.94 20.05 -7.00
CA ARG A 303 -79.59 19.02 -7.81
C ARG A 303 -80.50 18.13 -6.97
N THR A 304 -80.06 17.68 -5.80
CA THR A 304 -80.87 16.87 -4.88
C THR A 304 -82.08 17.65 -4.37
N ALA A 305 -81.89 18.92 -3.96
CA ALA A 305 -83.01 19.79 -3.58
C ALA A 305 -84.02 20.00 -4.72
N MET A 306 -83.55 20.11 -5.97
CA MET A 306 -84.45 20.20 -7.14
C MET A 306 -85.23 18.90 -7.34
N GLN A 307 -84.58 17.74 -7.21
CA GLN A 307 -85.23 16.43 -7.30
C GLN A 307 -86.31 16.25 -6.23
N GLU A 308 -86.07 16.67 -4.99
CA GLU A 308 -87.08 16.65 -3.92
C GLU A 308 -88.29 17.53 -4.26
N LYS A 309 -88.07 18.71 -4.84
CA LYS A 309 -89.15 19.60 -5.29
C LYS A 309 -89.93 18.99 -6.45
N ASP A 310 -89.25 18.34 -7.40
CA ASP A 310 -89.89 17.65 -8.51
C ASP A 310 -90.75 16.47 -8.03
N SER A 311 -90.29 15.70 -7.04
CA SER A 311 -91.08 14.65 -6.39
C SER A 311 -92.33 15.23 -5.72
N LEU A 312 -92.21 16.32 -4.96
CA LEU A 312 -93.38 16.99 -4.36
C LEU A 312 -94.36 17.52 -5.42
N ILE A 313 -93.85 18.08 -6.52
CA ILE A 313 -94.69 18.52 -7.64
C ILE A 313 -95.45 17.32 -8.22
N GLN A 314 -94.80 16.16 -8.35
CA GLN A 314 -95.44 14.94 -8.82
C GLN A 314 -96.54 14.46 -7.86
N GLU A 315 -96.27 14.41 -6.55
CA GLU A 315 -97.27 14.05 -5.53
C GLU A 315 -98.47 14.99 -5.56
N LEU A 316 -98.24 16.30 -5.70
CA LEU A 316 -99.31 17.29 -5.82
C LEU A 316 -100.11 17.11 -7.12
N ARG A 317 -99.45 16.78 -8.23
CA ARG A 317 -100.14 16.46 -9.50
C ARG A 317 -101.03 15.24 -9.37
N GLU A 318 -100.56 14.19 -8.71
CA GLU A 318 -101.35 12.98 -8.43
C GLU A 318 -102.56 13.31 -7.56
N LYS A 319 -102.37 14.11 -6.49
CA LYS A 319 -103.47 14.56 -5.64
C LYS A 319 -104.50 15.42 -6.38
N VAL A 320 -104.05 16.34 -7.24
CA VAL A 320 -104.95 17.12 -8.10
C VAL A 320 -105.71 16.20 -9.05
N SER A 321 -105.04 15.24 -9.69
CA SER A 321 -105.70 14.26 -10.57
C SER A 321 -106.75 13.43 -9.83
N TRP A 322 -106.45 13.01 -8.60
CA TRP A 322 -107.41 12.29 -7.74
C TRP A 322 -108.62 13.14 -7.39
N LEU A 323 -108.41 14.38 -6.94
CA LEU A 323 -109.49 15.34 -6.65
C LEU A 323 -110.31 15.71 -7.88
N GLN A 324 -109.69 15.76 -9.06
CA GLN A 324 -110.36 16.00 -10.34
C GLN A 324 -111.27 14.82 -10.70
N ALA A 325 -110.80 13.58 -10.52
CA ALA A 325 -111.62 12.38 -10.74
C ALA A 325 -112.80 12.30 -9.75
N GLU A 326 -112.56 12.61 -8.48
CA GLU A 326 -113.63 12.67 -7.47
C GLU A 326 -114.65 13.78 -7.78
N ASN A 327 -114.19 14.97 -8.19
CA ASN A 327 -115.08 16.05 -8.63
C ASN A 327 -115.93 15.62 -9.83
N LEU A 328 -115.33 14.94 -10.80
CA LEU A 328 -116.04 14.43 -11.97
C LEU A 328 -117.10 13.40 -11.55
N GLU A 329 -116.77 12.46 -10.67
CA GLU A 329 -117.74 11.48 -10.13
C GLU A 329 -118.89 12.15 -9.38
N LEU A 330 -118.62 13.19 -8.59
CA LEU A 330 -119.66 13.96 -7.92
C LEU A 330 -120.53 14.76 -8.90
N GLN A 331 -119.94 15.33 -9.95
CA GLN A 331 -120.66 16.00 -11.04
C GLN A 331 -121.58 15.02 -11.77
N ASP A 332 -121.10 13.83 -12.13
CA ASP A 332 -121.89 12.77 -12.77
C ASP A 332 -123.07 12.34 -11.88
N LYS A 333 -122.85 12.20 -10.56
CA LYS A 333 -123.93 11.93 -9.59
C LYS A 333 -124.97 13.04 -9.55
N LEU A 334 -124.55 14.31 -9.52
CA LEU A 334 -125.46 15.46 -9.54
C LEU A 334 -126.28 15.49 -10.84
N GLU A 335 -125.66 15.22 -11.99
CA GLU A 335 -126.35 15.16 -13.29
C GLU A 335 -127.39 14.03 -13.32
N HIS A 336 -127.08 12.86 -12.76
CA HIS A 336 -128.03 11.76 -12.62
C HIS A 336 -129.23 12.12 -11.72
N PHE A 337 -129.01 12.81 -10.58
CA PHE A 337 -130.10 13.29 -9.72
C PHE A 337 -130.98 14.33 -10.41
N LEU A 338 -130.38 15.30 -11.11
CA LEU A 338 -131.11 16.29 -11.89
C LEU A 338 -131.92 15.64 -13.01
N SER A 339 -131.39 14.59 -13.63
CA SER A 339 -132.09 13.81 -14.67
C SER A 339 -133.22 12.92 -14.12
N SER A 340 -133.18 12.55 -12.84
CA SER A 340 -134.17 11.68 -12.18
C SER A 340 -135.34 12.43 -11.52
N GLN A 341 -135.34 13.77 -11.53
CA GLN A 341 -136.46 14.60 -11.05
C GLN A 341 -137.41 14.98 -12.19
N PRO A 342 -138.67 14.49 -12.22
CA PRO A 342 -139.66 14.98 -13.17
C PRO A 342 -140.27 16.29 -12.64
N GLY A 343 -139.81 17.43 -13.16
CA GLY A 343 -140.68 18.61 -13.26
C GLY A 343 -140.25 19.92 -12.59
N GLN A 344 -138.96 20.27 -12.50
CA GLN A 344 -138.60 21.68 -12.27
C GLN A 344 -137.55 22.25 -13.24
N THR A 345 -137.89 23.44 -13.69
CA THR A 345 -137.30 24.25 -14.75
C THR A 345 -136.13 25.09 -14.26
N SER A 346 -135.14 25.26 -15.15
CA SER A 346 -134.14 26.35 -15.22
C SER A 346 -133.27 26.59 -14.00
N TYR A 347 -131.96 26.28 -14.10
CA TYR A 347 -130.88 27.28 -14.14
C TYR A 347 -129.59 26.58 -14.61
N GLN A 348 -129.08 27.00 -15.76
CA GLN A 348 -127.77 26.60 -16.29
C GLN A 348 -126.63 27.05 -15.34
N PRO A 349 -125.67 26.18 -14.96
CA PRO A 349 -124.37 26.65 -14.56
C PRO A 349 -123.53 26.88 -15.81
N LYS A 350 -123.14 28.15 -15.99
CA LYS A 350 -122.19 28.65 -16.97
C LYS A 350 -121.03 27.67 -17.18
N SER A 351 -120.73 27.42 -18.45
CA SER A 351 -119.48 26.86 -18.93
C SER A 351 -118.29 27.34 -18.10
N TYR A 352 -117.58 26.40 -17.47
CA TYR A 352 -116.25 26.65 -16.96
C TYR A 352 -115.38 27.06 -18.15
N THR A 353 -115.21 28.36 -18.30
CA THR A 353 -114.30 28.96 -19.25
C THR A 353 -112.91 28.53 -18.82
N ARG A 354 -112.33 27.62 -19.59
CA ARG A 354 -110.93 27.21 -19.53
C ARG A 354 -110.07 28.48 -19.44
N PRO A 355 -109.29 28.72 -18.37
CA PRO A 355 -108.39 29.86 -18.36
C PRO A 355 -107.34 29.62 -19.45
N ASN A 356 -107.33 30.55 -20.38
CA ASN A 356 -106.38 30.64 -21.46
C ASN A 356 -104.98 30.81 -20.85
N LEU A 357 -104.11 29.78 -20.90
CA LEU A 357 -102.70 29.90 -20.55
C LEU A 357 -101.98 30.76 -21.61
N HIS A 358 -102.21 32.06 -21.57
CA HIS A 358 -101.40 33.03 -22.29
C HIS A 358 -100.18 33.40 -21.45
N ASN A 359 -99.00 33.08 -22.00
CA ASN A 359 -97.74 33.78 -21.82
C ASN A 359 -97.14 33.84 -20.41
N PHE A 360 -96.56 32.72 -19.94
CA PHE A 360 -95.33 32.83 -19.16
C PHE A 360 -94.17 33.04 -20.12
N LYS A 361 -93.86 34.31 -20.42
CA LYS A 361 -92.54 34.68 -20.94
C LYS A 361 -91.52 34.17 -19.91
N ARG A 362 -90.74 33.18 -20.32
CA ARG A 362 -89.55 32.71 -19.61
C ARG A 362 -88.55 33.86 -19.62
N VAL A 363 -88.57 34.71 -18.59
CA VAL A 363 -87.49 35.68 -18.37
C VAL A 363 -86.27 34.86 -17.96
N TYR A 364 -85.39 34.59 -18.92
CA TYR A 364 -84.00 34.30 -18.59
C TYR A 364 -83.43 35.58 -18.00
N LEU A 365 -83.39 35.67 -16.67
CA LEU A 365 -82.43 36.54 -16.00
C LEU A 365 -81.04 35.95 -16.27
N PRO A 366 -80.09 36.69 -16.86
CA PRO A 366 -78.70 36.27 -16.83
C PRO A 366 -78.27 36.21 -15.37
N ALA A 367 -77.76 35.06 -14.92
CA ALA A 367 -77.05 34.97 -13.65
C ALA A 367 -75.71 35.70 -13.80
N GLY A 368 -75.73 37.02 -13.65
CA GLY A 368 -74.57 37.86 -13.89
C GLY A 368 -74.82 39.33 -13.57
N SER A 369 -75.09 39.67 -12.31
CA SER A 369 -74.58 40.91 -11.72
C SER A 369 -74.87 40.94 -10.22
N GLY A 370 -73.85 41.31 -9.43
CA GLY A 370 -74.09 41.67 -8.04
C GLY A 370 -73.02 41.23 -7.04
N ARG A 371 -71.73 41.49 -7.29
CA ARG A 371 -70.78 42.04 -6.28
C ARG A 371 -69.65 42.80 -7.01
N PRO A 372 -69.31 44.04 -6.60
CA PRO A 372 -68.08 44.68 -7.06
C PRO A 372 -66.90 44.04 -6.31
N SER A 373 -65.96 43.47 -7.05
CA SER A 373 -64.66 43.05 -6.49
C SER A 373 -63.84 44.30 -6.13
N PRO A 374 -63.05 44.29 -5.04
CA PRO A 374 -62.21 45.43 -4.69
C PRO A 374 -61.12 45.60 -5.75
N LEU A 375 -60.93 46.84 -6.23
CA LEU A 375 -59.81 47.21 -7.08
C LEU A 375 -58.51 47.08 -6.28
N ILE A 376 -57.66 46.14 -6.66
CA ILE A 376 -56.28 46.07 -6.20
C ILE A 376 -55.49 47.10 -7.00
N LYS A 377 -54.96 48.13 -6.34
CA LYS A 377 -53.94 49.00 -6.93
C LYS A 377 -52.60 48.27 -6.91
N LEU A 378 -52.01 48.06 -8.08
CA LEU A 378 -50.57 47.78 -8.17
C LEU A 378 -49.83 49.03 -7.69
N VAL A 379 -48.98 48.86 -6.69
CA VAL A 379 -47.89 49.78 -6.41
C VAL A 379 -46.65 49.11 -7.00
N GLU A 380 -46.11 49.73 -8.04
CA GLU A 380 -44.77 49.43 -8.56
C GLU A 380 -43.75 49.80 -7.48
N THR A 381 -42.89 48.84 -7.12
CA THR A 381 -41.60 49.07 -6.46
C THR A 381 -40.56 48.20 -7.11
#